data_AF-A0A511JKS4-F1
#
_entry.id   AF-A0A511JKS4-F1
#
_cell.length_a   1.000
_cell.length_b   1.000
_cell.length_c   1.000
_cell.angle_alpha   90.00
_cell.angle_beta   90.00
_cell.angle_gamma   90.00
#
_symmetry.space_group_name_H-M   'P 1'
#
loop_
_entity.id
_entity.type
_entity.pdbx_description
1 polymer ?
#
loop_
_entity_poly.entity_id
_entity_poly.type
_entity_poly.pdbx_seq_one_letter_code
_entity_poly.pdbx_strand_id
1 'polypeptide(L)'
;MIRTLTEDDALDLERVGYERGDVLRAVTGRPDAHRYRLDPTNPLVVDGLVLLEEDSGAFRFLDTLRVPLTVRDLRRFRVLVKVSEADRTGGEAAGVASQPTTPDLVDLRDDALDNDLVDGVDFAIGATAATEAITFEDGYVVGYRDAGTTTTLFTSRSFAQARAVFLDEACWLGAERGRGPYVGRDQAVGTEGWTSAQVVAAYERRLLEGV
;
A
#
# COMPACT_ATOMS: atom_id res chain seq x y z
N MET A 1 18.33 13.27 4.68
CA MET A 1 19.57 12.87 3.97
C MET A 1 19.23 11.72 3.06
N ILE A 2 19.65 11.74 1.78
CA ILE A 2 19.44 10.64 0.84
C ILE A 2 20.76 9.95 0.57
N ARG A 3 20.80 8.62 0.66
CA ARG A 3 21.98 7.79 0.35
C ARG A 3 21.55 6.44 -0.23
N THR A 4 22.49 5.70 -0.81
CA THR A 4 22.27 4.30 -1.18
C THR A 4 22.01 3.46 0.08
N LEU A 5 21.02 2.59 0.01
CA LEU A 5 20.77 1.57 1.02
C LEU A 5 21.81 0.46 0.89
N THR A 6 22.34 -0.02 2.00
CA THR A 6 23.48 -0.95 2.02
C THR A 6 23.17 -2.16 2.89
N GLU A 7 23.99 -3.22 2.76
CA GLU A 7 23.86 -4.43 3.57
C GLU A 7 24.08 -4.18 5.07
N ASP A 8 24.78 -3.10 5.43
CA ASP A 8 25.01 -2.70 6.82
C ASP A 8 23.75 -2.10 7.48
N ASP A 9 22.71 -1.81 6.70
CA ASP A 9 21.45 -1.25 7.18
C ASP A 9 20.54 -2.36 7.72
N ALA A 10 20.79 -2.83 8.93
CA ALA A 10 19.90 -3.75 9.64
C ALA A 10 18.74 -2.99 10.32
N LEU A 11 17.80 -2.46 9.53
CA LEU A 11 16.70 -1.64 10.04
C LEU A 11 15.49 -2.48 10.47
N ASP A 12 15.06 -2.30 11.72
CA ASP A 12 13.73 -2.69 12.19
C ASP A 12 12.82 -1.45 12.17
N LEU A 13 11.74 -1.53 11.38
CA LEU A 13 10.85 -0.41 11.06
C LEU A 13 9.40 -0.71 11.44
N GLU A 14 8.60 0.34 11.63
CA GLU A 14 7.17 0.25 11.85
C GLU A 14 6.40 1.30 11.05
N ARG A 15 5.14 0.98 10.71
CA ARG A 15 4.18 1.89 10.07
C ARG A 15 2.79 1.68 10.64
N VAL A 16 2.10 2.78 10.91
CA VAL A 16 0.65 2.79 11.15
C VAL A 16 -0.03 3.07 9.81
N GLY A 17 -1.05 2.29 9.49
CA GLY A 17 -1.79 2.40 8.23
C GLY A 17 -1.27 1.47 7.13
N TYR A 18 -1.97 1.52 6.01
CA TYR A 18 -1.87 0.62 4.88
C TYR A 18 -0.54 0.70 4.14
N GLU A 19 -0.19 -0.39 3.47
CA GLU A 19 1.10 -0.59 2.82
C GLU A 19 1.30 0.24 1.55
N ARG A 20 0.29 1.00 1.11
CA ARG A 20 0.41 1.98 0.03
C ARG A 20 1.10 3.27 0.45
N GLY A 21 1.29 3.52 1.75
CA GLY A 21 2.19 4.58 2.17
C GLY A 21 3.66 4.18 2.07
N ASP A 22 4.51 5.19 2.05
CA ASP A 22 5.96 5.12 1.80
C ASP A 22 6.81 5.56 3.00
N VAL A 23 6.16 6.10 4.04
CA VAL A 23 6.83 6.55 5.26
C VAL A 23 6.79 5.46 6.34
N LEU A 24 7.96 5.09 6.83
CA LEU A 24 8.18 4.23 7.99
C LEU A 24 8.93 4.97 9.10
N ARG A 25 8.91 4.43 10.31
CA ARG A 25 9.68 4.90 11.47
C ARG A 25 10.47 3.76 12.08
N ALA A 26 11.50 4.06 12.87
CA ALA A 26 12.14 3.04 13.68
C ALA A 26 11.13 2.42 14.66
N VAL A 27 11.26 1.13 14.94
CA VAL A 27 10.36 0.44 15.88
C VAL A 27 10.39 1.13 17.25
N THR A 28 9.21 1.51 17.72
CA THR A 28 8.99 2.04 19.08
C THR A 28 8.15 1.10 19.93
N GLY A 29 7.59 0.05 19.33
CA GLY A 29 6.78 -0.96 20.02
C GLY A 29 5.31 -0.60 20.12
N ARG A 30 4.84 0.31 19.26
CA ARG A 30 3.42 0.67 19.17
C ARG A 30 2.57 -0.57 18.85
N PRO A 31 1.39 -0.73 19.49
CA PRO A 31 0.49 -1.84 19.20
C PRO A 31 -0.24 -1.64 17.87
N ASP A 32 -0.54 -0.40 17.48
CA ASP A 32 -1.28 -0.06 16.27
C ASP A 32 -0.43 0.00 14.99
N ALA A 33 0.83 -0.46 15.05
CA ALA A 33 1.77 -0.40 13.95
C ALA A 33 2.16 -1.80 13.43
N HIS A 34 2.14 -1.97 12.12
CA HIS A 34 2.76 -3.11 11.46
C HIS A 34 4.28 -2.96 11.57
N ARG A 35 4.98 -4.07 11.79
CA ARG A 35 6.43 -4.07 11.93
C ARG A 35 7.06 -4.80 10.76
N TYR A 36 8.16 -4.23 10.30
CA TYR A 36 8.92 -4.68 9.15
C TYR A 36 10.39 -4.78 9.51
N ARG A 37 11.07 -5.74 8.91
CA ARG A 37 12.51 -5.86 8.95
C ARG A 37 13.06 -5.74 7.53
N LEU A 38 14.10 -4.94 7.37
CA LEU A 38 14.88 -4.89 6.14
C LEU A 38 15.65 -6.20 5.96
N ASP A 39 15.56 -6.79 4.76
CA ASP A 39 16.44 -7.87 4.32
C ASP A 39 17.69 -7.28 3.65
N PRO A 40 18.83 -7.17 4.35
CA PRO A 40 20.05 -6.61 3.78
C PRO A 40 20.65 -7.51 2.70
N THR A 41 20.27 -8.78 2.64
CA THR A 41 20.80 -9.75 1.65
C THR A 41 20.01 -9.75 0.35
N ASN A 42 18.96 -8.93 0.27
CA ASN A 42 18.15 -8.80 -0.93
C ASN A 42 19.02 -8.29 -2.10
N PRO A 43 18.92 -8.88 -3.31
CA PRO A 43 19.72 -8.46 -4.46
C PRO A 43 19.61 -6.97 -4.78
N LEU A 44 18.43 -6.34 -4.59
CA LEU A 44 18.25 -4.92 -4.85
C LEU A 44 19.02 -4.03 -3.86
N VAL A 45 19.28 -4.51 -2.66
CA VAL A 45 20.10 -3.82 -1.64
C VAL A 45 21.57 -4.02 -1.95
N VAL A 46 21.98 -5.27 -2.21
CA VAL A 46 23.35 -5.66 -2.57
C VAL A 46 23.82 -4.91 -3.82
N ASP A 47 22.96 -4.80 -4.84
CA ASP A 47 23.27 -4.13 -6.11
C ASP A 47 23.11 -2.59 -6.02
N GLY A 48 22.74 -2.04 -4.85
CA GLY A 48 22.61 -0.60 -4.63
C GLY A 48 21.47 0.06 -5.41
N LEU A 49 20.42 -0.71 -5.73
CA LEU A 49 19.27 -0.26 -6.52
C LEU A 49 18.20 0.45 -5.68
N VAL A 50 18.31 0.41 -4.35
CA VAL A 50 17.40 1.10 -3.44
C VAL A 50 18.13 2.25 -2.75
N LEU A 51 17.50 3.42 -2.70
CA LEU A 51 17.96 4.56 -1.92
C LEU A 51 17.18 4.66 -0.62
N LEU A 52 17.83 5.16 0.42
CA LEU A 52 17.23 5.49 1.70
C LEU A 52 17.24 7.01 1.89
N GLU A 53 16.06 7.57 2.09
CA GLU A 53 15.86 8.93 2.59
C GLU A 53 15.52 8.87 4.08
N GLU A 54 16.33 9.53 4.89
CA GLU A 54 16.09 9.71 6.32
C GLU A 54 15.79 11.18 6.62
N ASP A 55 14.64 11.45 7.23
CA ASP A 55 14.25 12.78 7.69
C ASP A 55 13.58 12.71 9.06
N SER A 56 14.19 13.31 10.07
CA SER A 56 13.58 13.54 11.39
C SER A 56 12.98 12.27 12.02
N GLY A 57 13.68 11.13 11.88
CA GLY A 57 13.25 9.82 12.40
C GLY A 57 12.19 9.11 11.53
N ALA A 58 11.91 9.63 10.34
CA ALA A 58 11.14 8.97 9.30
C ALA A 58 12.09 8.44 8.22
N PHE A 59 11.75 7.26 7.69
CA PHE A 59 12.47 6.57 6.62
C PHE A 59 11.56 6.45 5.41
N ARG A 60 12.07 6.84 4.24
CA ARG A 60 11.48 6.50 2.94
C ARG A 60 12.49 5.73 2.11
N PHE A 61 12.01 4.76 1.37
CA PHE A 61 12.81 4.05 0.38
C PHE A 61 12.47 4.60 -0.99
N LEU A 62 13.48 4.87 -1.80
CA LEU A 62 13.30 5.40 -3.14
C LEU A 62 13.97 4.46 -4.14
N ASP A 63 13.50 4.49 -5.38
CA ASP A 63 14.22 3.88 -6.48
C ASP A 63 15.41 4.76 -6.94
N THR A 64 16.16 4.27 -7.93
CA THR A 64 17.31 5.01 -8.49
C THR A 64 16.93 6.31 -9.21
N LEU A 65 15.66 6.50 -9.55
CA LEU A 65 15.09 7.74 -10.10
C LEU A 65 14.56 8.68 -9.01
N ARG A 66 14.73 8.31 -7.73
CA ARG A 66 14.23 9.02 -6.54
C ARG A 66 12.71 9.06 -6.42
N VAL A 67 12.02 8.12 -7.07
CA VAL A 67 10.58 7.93 -6.89
C VAL A 67 10.37 7.09 -5.62
N PRO A 68 9.46 7.50 -4.70
CA PRO A 68 9.17 6.71 -3.52
C PRO A 68 8.66 5.30 -3.83
N LEU A 69 9.15 4.33 -3.05
CA LEU A 69 8.67 2.96 -3.03
C LEU A 69 7.72 2.80 -1.85
N THR A 70 6.51 2.33 -2.14
CA THR A 70 5.53 2.03 -1.09
C THR A 70 5.95 0.80 -0.28
N VAL A 71 5.45 0.63 0.94
CA VAL A 71 5.67 -0.59 1.72
C VAL A 71 5.25 -1.84 0.94
N ARG A 72 4.16 -1.76 0.17
CA ARG A 72 3.69 -2.85 -0.70
C ARG A 72 4.69 -3.20 -1.79
N ASP A 73 5.32 -2.20 -2.40
CA ASP A 73 6.42 -2.41 -3.37
C ASP A 73 7.61 -3.09 -2.70
N LEU A 74 8.04 -2.58 -1.54
CA LEU A 74 9.17 -3.13 -0.81
C LEU A 74 8.94 -4.57 -0.36
N ARG A 75 7.71 -4.92 0.04
CA ARG A 75 7.33 -6.31 0.37
C ARG A 75 7.26 -7.18 -0.87
N ARG A 76 6.70 -6.68 -1.97
CA ARG A 76 6.63 -7.39 -3.26
C ARG A 76 8.04 -7.72 -3.77
N PHE A 77 8.99 -6.81 -3.58
CA PHE A 77 10.39 -7.01 -3.92
C PHE A 77 11.22 -7.66 -2.82
N ARG A 78 10.59 -8.06 -1.71
CA ARG A 78 11.23 -8.71 -0.55
C ARG A 78 12.36 -7.91 0.08
N VAL A 79 12.37 -6.59 -0.13
CA VAL A 79 13.28 -5.67 0.56
C VAL A 79 12.84 -5.52 2.01
N LEU A 80 11.52 -5.47 2.25
CA LEU A 80 10.95 -5.53 3.59
C LEU A 80 10.22 -6.85 3.83
N VAL A 81 10.47 -7.44 5.00
CA VAL A 81 9.74 -8.60 5.52
C VAL A 81 8.84 -8.12 6.66
N LYS A 82 7.54 -8.40 6.56
CA LYS A 82 6.59 -8.10 7.65
C LYS A 82 6.81 -9.10 8.78
N VAL A 83 7.15 -8.60 9.97
CA VAL A 83 7.49 -9.44 11.14
C VAL A 83 6.37 -9.51 12.17
N SER A 84 5.51 -8.50 12.23
CA SER A 84 4.28 -8.56 13.03
C SER A 84 3.21 -7.65 12.44
N GLU A 85 1.97 -8.08 12.59
CA GLU A 85 0.79 -7.27 12.29
C GLU A 85 0.57 -6.19 13.34
N ALA A 86 -0.09 -5.10 12.95
CA ALA A 86 -0.68 -4.18 13.89
C ALA A 86 -1.75 -4.93 14.71
N ASP A 87 -1.76 -4.72 16.02
CA ASP A 87 -2.87 -5.16 16.85
C ASP A 87 -4.14 -4.47 16.35
N ARG A 88 -5.20 -5.25 16.20
CA ARG A 88 -6.54 -4.77 15.84
C ARG A 88 -7.14 -4.00 17.01
N THR A 89 -6.58 -2.82 17.27
CA THR A 89 -6.95 -1.93 18.37
C THR A 89 -7.84 -0.84 17.83
N GLY A 90 -9.06 -1.23 17.45
CA GLY A 90 -10.11 -0.30 17.05
C GLY A 90 -11.48 -0.95 17.20
N GLY A 91 -12.39 -0.28 17.91
CA GLY A 91 -13.81 -0.60 17.81
C GLY A 91 -14.27 -0.45 16.35
N GLU A 92 -15.32 -1.16 15.94
CA GLU A 92 -15.90 -1.03 14.60
C GLU A 92 -16.09 0.44 14.25
N ALA A 93 -15.24 0.95 13.36
CA ALA A 93 -15.40 2.31 12.86
C ALA A 93 -16.70 2.35 12.06
N ALA A 94 -17.69 3.09 12.56
CA ALA A 94 -18.92 3.33 11.83
C ALA A 94 -18.58 4.19 10.60
N GLY A 95 -18.60 3.57 9.43
CA GLY A 95 -18.32 4.22 8.17
C GLY A 95 -19.30 5.36 7.85
N VAL A 96 -18.81 6.38 7.14
CA VAL A 96 -19.67 7.41 6.55
C VAL A 96 -19.93 7.02 5.10
N ALA A 97 -21.18 6.67 4.81
CA ALA A 97 -21.56 6.22 3.48
C ALA A 97 -21.26 7.29 2.41
N SER A 98 -20.56 6.86 1.37
CA SER A 98 -20.40 7.61 0.13
C SER A 98 -21.78 7.89 -0.49
N GLN A 99 -21.88 9.00 -1.23
CA GLN A 99 -23.08 9.37 -1.98
C GLN A 99 -22.76 9.41 -3.48
N PRO A 100 -22.69 8.24 -4.14
CA PRO A 100 -22.38 8.18 -5.57
C PRO A 100 -23.44 8.91 -6.39
N THR A 101 -23.01 9.66 -7.41
CA THR A 101 -23.89 10.50 -8.23
C THR A 101 -24.33 9.83 -9.53
N THR A 102 -23.77 8.66 -9.86
CA THR A 102 -24.05 7.92 -11.10
C THR A 102 -24.36 6.45 -10.83
N PRO A 103 -25.16 5.77 -11.69
CA PRO A 103 -25.48 4.35 -11.51
C PRO A 103 -24.24 3.45 -11.46
N ASP A 104 -23.25 3.67 -12.35
CA ASP A 104 -22.00 2.89 -12.36
C ASP A 104 -21.25 2.97 -11.03
N LEU A 105 -21.27 4.14 -10.37
CA LEU A 105 -20.64 4.32 -9.06
C LEU A 105 -21.47 3.75 -7.90
N VAL A 106 -22.79 3.65 -8.07
CA VAL A 106 -23.65 2.91 -7.13
C VAL A 106 -23.33 1.42 -7.21
N ASP A 107 -23.25 0.86 -8.42
CA ASP A 107 -22.88 -0.55 -8.62
C ASP A 107 -21.49 -0.83 -8.04
N LEU A 108 -20.51 0.05 -8.28
CA LEU A 108 -19.17 -0.07 -7.70
C LEU A 108 -19.18 -0.08 -6.16
N ARG A 109 -20.03 0.76 -5.55
CA ARG A 109 -20.20 0.80 -4.10
C ARG A 109 -20.77 -0.53 -3.60
N ASP A 110 -21.80 -1.03 -4.26
CA ASP A 110 -22.45 -2.28 -3.88
C ASP A 110 -21.50 -3.47 -4.04
N ASP A 111 -20.68 -3.51 -5.10
CA ASP A 111 -19.63 -4.52 -5.26
C ASP A 111 -18.62 -4.50 -4.10
N ALA A 112 -18.22 -3.31 -3.63
CA ALA A 112 -17.29 -3.18 -2.52
C ALA A 112 -17.93 -3.67 -1.21
N LEU A 113 -19.21 -3.35 -0.97
CA LEU A 113 -19.97 -3.85 0.17
C LEU A 113 -20.13 -5.38 0.12
N ASP A 114 -20.36 -5.96 -1.06
CA ASP A 114 -20.46 -7.41 -1.27
C ASP A 114 -19.13 -8.13 -1.00
N ASN A 115 -18.00 -7.42 -1.06
CA ASN A 115 -16.69 -7.91 -0.64
C ASN A 115 -16.42 -7.72 0.87
N ASP A 116 -17.47 -7.49 1.68
CA ASP A 116 -17.38 -7.29 3.14
C ASP A 116 -16.51 -6.08 3.54
N LEU A 117 -16.49 -5.04 2.69
CA LEU A 117 -15.76 -3.80 2.94
C LEU A 117 -16.67 -2.74 3.55
N VAL A 118 -16.08 -1.83 4.34
CA VAL A 118 -16.82 -0.76 5.01
C VAL A 118 -16.60 0.58 4.30
N ASP A 119 -17.67 1.18 3.79
CA ASP A 119 -17.68 2.49 3.14
C ASP A 119 -17.29 3.62 4.11
N GLY A 120 -16.42 4.53 3.69
CA GLY A 120 -15.82 5.57 4.53
C GLY A 120 -14.72 5.05 5.47
N VAL A 121 -14.41 3.75 5.42
CA VAL A 121 -13.33 3.12 6.19
C VAL A 121 -12.36 2.46 5.22
N ASP A 122 -12.74 1.37 4.57
CA ASP A 122 -11.88 0.62 3.63
C ASP A 122 -11.85 1.26 2.24
N PHE A 123 -12.96 1.89 1.86
CA PHE A 123 -13.08 2.58 0.60
C PHE A 123 -13.93 3.84 0.72
N ALA A 124 -13.85 4.72 -0.27
CA ALA A 124 -14.79 5.82 -0.47
C ALA A 124 -14.91 6.16 -1.96
N ILE A 125 -16.10 6.60 -2.37
CA ILE A 125 -16.39 6.97 -3.76
C ILE A 125 -16.83 8.44 -3.78
N GLY A 126 -16.10 9.26 -4.54
CA GLY A 126 -16.28 10.70 -4.58
C GLY A 126 -15.69 11.41 -3.36
N ALA A 127 -16.34 12.47 -2.91
CA ALA A 127 -15.87 13.27 -1.78
C ALA A 127 -15.93 12.47 -0.48
N THR A 128 -14.83 12.47 0.29
CA THR A 128 -14.72 11.70 1.53
C THR A 128 -14.03 12.46 2.65
N ALA A 129 -14.48 12.19 3.88
CA ALA A 129 -13.84 12.63 5.11
C ALA A 129 -13.03 11.50 5.79
N ALA A 130 -12.93 10.32 5.15
CA ALA A 130 -12.17 9.20 5.68
C ALA A 130 -10.72 9.62 5.96
N THR A 131 -10.19 9.24 7.13
CA THR A 131 -8.79 9.50 7.47
C THR A 131 -7.86 8.66 6.60
N GLU A 132 -8.24 7.42 6.35
CA GLU A 132 -7.53 6.47 5.51
C GLU A 132 -8.51 5.59 4.75
N ALA A 133 -8.44 5.56 3.41
CA ALA A 133 -9.30 4.73 2.57
C ALA A 133 -8.74 4.61 1.14
N ILE A 134 -9.15 3.58 0.40
CA ILE A 134 -9.02 3.57 -1.07
C ILE A 134 -10.14 4.43 -1.67
N THR A 135 -9.78 5.35 -2.55
CA THR A 135 -10.69 6.35 -3.11
C THR A 135 -10.93 6.09 -4.58
N PHE A 136 -12.16 6.30 -5.03
CA PHE A 136 -12.52 6.34 -6.45
C PHE A 136 -13.13 7.70 -6.78
N GLU A 137 -12.52 8.41 -7.73
CA GLU A 137 -13.00 9.71 -8.18
C GLU A 137 -13.59 9.65 -9.59
N ASP A 138 -14.45 10.63 -9.90
CA ASP A 138 -14.94 10.85 -11.26
C ASP A 138 -13.74 11.03 -12.23
N GLY A 139 -13.84 10.41 -13.41
CA GLY A 139 -12.72 10.33 -14.35
C GLY A 139 -11.84 9.09 -14.19
N TYR A 140 -12.29 8.09 -13.43
CA TYR A 140 -11.67 6.76 -13.30
C TYR A 140 -10.26 6.82 -12.70
N VAL A 141 -10.15 7.63 -11.64
CA VAL A 141 -8.93 7.79 -10.85
C VAL A 141 -9.10 7.01 -9.55
N VAL A 142 -8.16 6.11 -9.29
CA VAL A 142 -8.06 5.37 -8.03
C VAL A 142 -6.95 6.00 -7.20
N GLY A 143 -7.26 6.39 -5.97
CA GLY A 143 -6.30 6.96 -5.05
C GLY A 143 -6.23 6.23 -3.73
N TYR A 144 -5.18 6.45 -2.97
CA TYR A 144 -5.08 6.08 -1.56
C TYR A 144 -5.03 7.35 -0.73
N ARG A 145 -5.97 7.46 0.19
CA ARG A 145 -6.02 8.54 1.17
C ARG A 145 -5.37 8.07 2.46
N ASP A 146 -4.48 8.87 3.01
CA ASP A 146 -3.80 8.66 4.29
C ASP A 146 -3.57 10.00 4.99
N ALA A 147 -4.01 10.11 6.24
CA ALA A 147 -3.91 11.32 7.08
C ALA A 147 -4.33 12.62 6.38
N GLY A 148 -5.35 12.54 5.51
CA GLY A 148 -5.89 13.67 4.77
C GLY A 148 -5.22 13.98 3.43
N THR A 149 -4.12 13.30 3.10
CA THR A 149 -3.44 13.39 1.80
C THR A 149 -3.93 12.28 0.88
N THR A 150 -4.24 12.60 -0.37
CA THR A 150 -4.60 11.60 -1.38
C THR A 150 -3.46 11.46 -2.38
N THR A 151 -2.99 10.22 -2.58
CA THR A 151 -2.00 9.87 -3.60
C THR A 151 -2.70 9.08 -4.71
N THR A 152 -2.48 9.45 -5.96
CA THR A 152 -3.02 8.68 -7.11
C THR A 152 -2.29 7.34 -7.21
N LEU A 153 -3.05 6.25 -7.22
CA LEU A 153 -2.54 4.89 -7.44
C LEU A 153 -2.66 4.46 -8.90
N PHE A 154 -3.75 4.87 -9.56
CA PHE A 154 -4.05 4.45 -10.92
C PHE A 154 -4.98 5.45 -11.61
N THR A 155 -4.83 5.60 -12.92
CA THR A 155 -5.73 6.38 -13.76
C THR A 155 -5.96 5.63 -15.07
N SER A 156 -7.21 5.54 -15.51
CA SER A 156 -7.55 4.92 -16.80
C SER A 156 -8.63 5.72 -17.52
N ARG A 157 -8.81 5.44 -18.81
CA ARG A 157 -9.99 5.88 -19.58
C ARG A 157 -11.11 4.85 -19.54
N SER A 158 -10.88 3.69 -18.92
CA SER A 158 -11.83 2.58 -18.83
C SER A 158 -12.31 2.43 -17.40
N PHE A 159 -13.63 2.60 -17.20
CA PHE A 159 -14.28 2.33 -15.92
C PHE A 159 -13.99 0.91 -15.43
N ALA A 160 -14.11 -0.10 -16.30
CA ALA A 160 -13.90 -1.49 -15.93
C ALA A 160 -12.48 -1.76 -15.39
N GLN A 161 -11.46 -1.13 -15.98
CA GLN A 161 -10.09 -1.25 -15.48
C GLN A 161 -9.91 -0.57 -14.14
N ALA A 162 -10.41 0.67 -14.00
CA ALA A 162 -10.31 1.40 -12.73
C ALA A 162 -11.09 0.71 -11.62
N ARG A 163 -12.29 0.18 -11.90
CA ARG A 163 -13.11 -0.64 -10.98
C ARG A 163 -12.34 -1.86 -10.48
N ALA A 164 -11.69 -2.60 -11.39
CA ALA A 164 -10.91 -3.77 -11.02
C ALA A 164 -9.74 -3.42 -10.08
N VAL A 165 -9.00 -2.34 -10.39
CA VAL A 165 -7.89 -1.87 -9.54
C VAL A 165 -8.42 -1.37 -8.18
N PHE A 166 -9.49 -0.60 -8.18
CA PHE A 166 -10.11 -0.10 -6.95
C PHE A 166 -10.54 -1.23 -6.01
N LEU A 167 -11.25 -2.23 -6.53
CA LEU A 167 -11.71 -3.36 -5.72
C LEU A 167 -10.54 -4.19 -5.19
N ASP A 168 -9.49 -4.44 -5.99
CA ASP A 168 -8.28 -5.13 -5.51
C ASP A 168 -7.63 -4.36 -4.34
N GLU A 169 -7.37 -3.07 -4.53
CA GLU A 169 -6.75 -2.23 -3.50
C GLU A 169 -7.61 -2.15 -2.23
N ALA A 170 -8.92 -1.96 -2.38
CA ALA A 170 -9.83 -1.86 -1.25
C ALA A 170 -9.92 -3.19 -0.48
N CYS A 171 -9.89 -4.33 -1.17
CA CYS A 171 -9.84 -5.65 -0.54
C CYS A 171 -8.54 -5.88 0.24
N TRP A 172 -7.42 -5.40 -0.26
CA TRP A 172 -6.16 -5.47 0.49
C TRP A 172 -6.16 -4.57 1.73
N LEU A 173 -6.70 -3.35 1.64
CA LEU A 173 -6.87 -2.50 2.82
C LEU A 173 -7.83 -3.12 3.84
N GLY A 174 -8.96 -3.66 3.39
CA GLY A 174 -9.89 -4.40 4.24
C GLY A 174 -9.22 -5.58 4.94
N ALA A 175 -8.36 -6.32 4.24
CA ALA A 175 -7.67 -7.49 4.77
C ALA A 175 -6.73 -7.17 5.94
N GLU A 176 -6.00 -6.05 5.85
CA GLU A 176 -5.15 -5.54 6.96
C GLU A 176 -5.98 -5.23 8.22
N ARG A 177 -7.28 -4.96 8.04
CA ARG A 177 -8.25 -4.71 9.11
C ARG A 177 -9.07 -5.95 9.46
N GLY A 178 -8.75 -7.11 8.88
CA GLY A 178 -9.42 -8.38 9.13
C GLY A 178 -10.75 -8.58 8.40
N ARG A 179 -10.99 -7.86 7.31
CA ARG A 179 -12.21 -7.94 6.48
C ARG A 179 -11.94 -8.31 5.02
N GLY A 180 -12.97 -8.85 4.37
CA GLY A 180 -12.96 -9.11 2.93
C GLY A 180 -12.15 -10.33 2.49
N PRO A 181 -11.99 -10.52 1.17
CA PRO A 181 -11.56 -11.80 0.59
C PRO A 181 -10.07 -12.10 0.75
N TYR A 182 -9.25 -11.10 1.11
CA TYR A 182 -7.80 -11.23 1.21
C TYR A 182 -7.29 -11.39 2.65
N VAL A 183 -8.18 -11.54 3.63
CA VAL A 183 -7.80 -11.77 5.04
C VAL A 183 -6.86 -12.96 5.18
N GLY A 184 -5.76 -12.75 5.92
CA GLY A 184 -4.76 -13.78 6.18
C GLY A 184 -3.81 -14.06 5.01
N ARG A 185 -3.82 -13.24 3.96
CA ARG A 185 -2.83 -13.32 2.88
C ARG A 185 -1.66 -12.39 3.15
N ASP A 186 -0.47 -12.91 2.93
CA ASP A 186 0.77 -12.16 3.18
C ASP A 186 1.33 -11.46 1.94
N GLN A 187 0.91 -11.83 0.73
CA GLN A 187 1.45 -11.27 -0.51
C GLN A 187 0.38 -11.09 -1.58
N ALA A 188 0.64 -10.15 -2.50
CA ALA A 188 -0.13 -10.01 -3.71
C ALA A 188 -0.22 -11.35 -4.46
N VAL A 189 -1.41 -11.67 -4.96
CA VAL A 189 -1.69 -12.96 -5.58
C VAL A 189 -0.74 -13.22 -6.75
N GLY A 190 -0.07 -14.37 -6.73
CA GLY A 190 0.82 -14.81 -7.80
C GLY A 190 2.29 -14.39 -7.65
N THR A 191 2.67 -13.76 -6.52
CA THR A 191 4.08 -13.41 -6.22
C THR A 191 4.75 -14.33 -5.20
N GLU A 192 3.99 -15.25 -4.60
CA GLU A 192 4.44 -16.09 -3.48
C GLU A 192 5.66 -16.95 -3.85
N GLY A 193 5.74 -17.40 -5.11
CA GLY A 193 6.80 -18.26 -5.63
C GLY A 193 7.90 -17.57 -6.42
N TRP A 194 7.99 -16.23 -6.42
CA TRP A 194 8.98 -15.53 -7.25
C TRP A 194 10.42 -15.88 -6.85
N THR A 195 11.29 -16.05 -7.86
CA THR A 195 12.74 -16.15 -7.67
C THR A 195 13.38 -14.77 -7.56
N SER A 196 14.61 -14.67 -7.07
CA SER A 196 15.37 -13.42 -7.03
C SER A 196 15.45 -12.73 -8.39
N ALA A 197 15.65 -13.50 -9.47
CA ALA A 197 15.69 -12.95 -10.82
C ALA A 197 14.34 -12.37 -11.27
N GLN A 198 13.22 -12.99 -10.87
CA GLN A 198 11.88 -12.47 -11.17
C GLN A 198 11.56 -11.20 -10.39
N VAL A 199 12.06 -11.10 -9.16
CA VAL A 199 11.97 -9.87 -8.35
C VAL A 199 12.71 -8.72 -9.03
N VAL A 200 13.97 -8.94 -9.43
CA VAL A 200 14.78 -7.92 -10.12
C VAL A 200 14.12 -7.51 -11.44
N ALA A 201 13.68 -8.46 -12.27
CA ALA A 201 13.01 -8.15 -13.52
C ALA A 201 11.68 -7.38 -13.32
N ALA A 202 10.93 -7.65 -12.24
CA ALA A 202 9.74 -6.89 -11.90
C ALA A 202 10.07 -5.46 -11.46
N TYR A 203 11.15 -5.28 -10.71
CA TYR A 203 11.65 -3.97 -10.31
C TYR A 203 12.13 -3.15 -11.52
N GLU A 204 12.90 -3.74 -12.42
CA GLU A 204 13.37 -3.07 -13.65
C GLU A 204 12.20 -2.64 -14.56
N ARG A 205 11.17 -3.47 -14.71
CA ARG A 205 9.96 -3.08 -15.46
C ARG A 205 9.29 -1.85 -14.86
N ARG A 206 9.20 -1.77 -13.53
CA ARG A 206 8.67 -0.59 -12.84
C ARG A 206 9.48 0.68 -13.20
N LEU A 207 10.82 0.59 -13.18
CA LEU A 207 11.68 1.73 -13.55
C LEU A 207 11.42 2.20 -14.99
N LEU A 208 11.18 1.27 -15.92
CA LEU A 208 10.93 1.57 -17.33
C LEU A 208 9.52 2.13 -17.59
N GLU A 209 8.54 1.70 -16.81
CA GLU A 209 7.14 2.14 -16.94
C GLU A 209 6.91 3.56 -16.39
N GLY A 210 7.83 4.09 -15.57
CA GLY A 210 7.86 5.49 -15.17
C GLY A 210 6.57 5.95 -14.48
N VAL A 211 6.21 5.25 -13.40
CA VAL A 211 4.99 5.47 -12.60
C VAL A 211 4.76 6.94 -12.28
#